data_AF-A0A316WKM4-F1
#
_entry.id   AF-A0A316WKM4-F1
#
_cell.length_a   1.000
_cell.length_b   1.000
_cell.length_c   1.000
_cell.angle_alpha   90.00
_cell.angle_beta   90.00
_cell.angle_gamma   90.00
#
_symmetry.space_group_name_H-M   'P 1'
#
loop_
_entity.id
_entity.type
_entity.pdbx_description
1 polymer ?
#
loop_
_entity_poly.entity_id
_entity_poly.type
_entity_poly.pdbx_seq_one_letter_code
_entity_poly.pdbx_strand_id
1 'polypeptide(L)'
;MKNNTYPSKYALPKGLFTVGKTKFKWYDLANDPTEISPQDIRNAKICIENAEENFQNKDDLGFIIMHRCGENYLLLVCTWQNENELWESVYYDGSGKFEIWDRNKTHLPTYCVWEMGIVYHESQSWKKYLGSERGEKDQEEYLNDFFEGEV
;
A
#
# COMPACT_ATOMS: atom_id res chain seq x y z
N MET A 1 -32.88 -16.02 7.27
CA MET A 1 -31.74 -15.89 8.19
C MET A 1 -30.90 -14.73 7.69
N LYS A 2 -30.57 -13.74 8.53
CA LYS A 2 -29.61 -12.69 8.12
C LYS A 2 -28.23 -13.32 8.19
N ASN A 3 -27.51 -13.32 7.06
CA ASN A 3 -26.12 -13.72 7.03
C ASN A 3 -25.33 -12.64 7.79
N ASN A 4 -24.82 -12.97 8.98
CA ASN A 4 -24.09 -12.05 9.86
C ASN A 4 -22.57 -12.04 9.55
N THR A 5 -22.17 -12.50 8.38
CA THR A 5 -20.76 -12.50 7.97
C THR A 5 -20.32 -11.08 7.61
N TYR A 6 -19.25 -10.62 8.24
CA TYR A 6 -18.57 -9.39 7.83
C TYR A 6 -18.00 -9.62 6.42
N PRO A 7 -18.12 -8.64 5.50
CA PRO A 7 -17.70 -8.88 4.11
C PRO A 7 -16.18 -9.04 4.02
N SER A 8 -15.73 -9.98 3.19
CA SER A 8 -14.32 -10.14 2.85
C SER A 8 -13.92 -9.20 1.71
N LYS A 9 -12.62 -8.94 1.59
CA LYS A 9 -12.00 -8.32 0.41
C LYS A 9 -10.94 -9.25 -0.15
N TYR A 10 -10.44 -8.93 -1.34
CA TYR A 10 -9.34 -9.63 -1.97
C TYR A 10 -8.18 -8.67 -2.21
N ALA A 11 -7.00 -9.05 -1.76
CA ALA A 11 -5.74 -8.36 -2.04
C ALA A 11 -5.10 -9.00 -3.27
N LEU A 12 -4.86 -8.18 -4.31
CA LEU A 12 -4.25 -8.61 -5.55
C LEU A 12 -2.95 -7.82 -5.81
N PRO A 13 -1.78 -8.48 -5.89
CA PRO A 13 -0.54 -7.81 -6.18
C PRO A 13 -0.47 -7.39 -7.66
N LYS A 14 0.02 -6.17 -7.92
CA LYS A 14 0.18 -5.59 -9.28
C LYS A 14 1.64 -5.40 -9.69
N GLY A 15 2.55 -6.00 -8.93
CA GLY A 15 3.99 -5.91 -9.13
C GLY A 15 4.60 -4.65 -8.52
N LEU A 16 5.78 -4.30 -9.03
CA LEU A 16 6.56 -3.17 -8.52
C LEU A 16 6.15 -1.85 -9.19
N PHE A 17 6.11 -0.81 -8.38
CA PHE A 17 6.02 0.58 -8.82
C PHE A 17 7.24 1.33 -8.30
N THR A 18 7.95 2.03 -9.20
CA THR A 18 9.20 2.70 -8.88
C THR A 18 9.08 4.19 -9.15
N VAL A 19 9.45 5.00 -8.16
CA VAL A 19 9.46 6.47 -8.26
C VAL A 19 10.87 6.93 -7.89
N GLY A 20 11.64 7.34 -8.89
CA GLY A 20 13.09 7.57 -8.72
C GLY A 20 13.81 6.28 -8.31
N LYS A 21 14.41 6.25 -7.12
CA LYS A 21 15.01 5.02 -6.54
C LYS A 21 14.08 4.30 -5.56
N THR A 22 13.05 4.97 -5.07
CA THR A 22 12.06 4.37 -4.16
C THR A 22 11.28 3.27 -4.88
N LYS A 23 11.16 2.10 -4.24
CA LYS A 23 10.46 0.94 -4.80
C LYS A 23 9.29 0.55 -3.88
N PHE A 24 8.11 0.46 -4.48
CA PHE A 24 6.89 0.03 -3.83
C PHE A 24 6.40 -1.28 -4.42
N LYS A 25 5.98 -2.21 -3.57
CA LYS A 25 5.04 -3.27 -3.96
C LYS A 25 3.64 -2.69 -4.05
N TRP A 26 2.93 -2.93 -5.15
CA TRP A 26 1.57 -2.41 -5.33
C TRP A 26 0.52 -3.49 -5.08
N TYR A 27 -0.47 -3.18 -4.25
CA TYR A 27 -1.62 -4.03 -3.96
C TYR A 27 -2.93 -3.31 -4.28
N ASP A 28 -3.78 -3.97 -5.07
CA ASP A 28 -5.18 -3.60 -5.24
C ASP A 28 -6.00 -4.33 -4.15
N LEU A 29 -6.80 -3.59 -3.38
CA LEU A 29 -7.64 -4.15 -2.32
C LEU A 29 -9.09 -3.75 -2.53
N ALA A 30 -9.96 -4.71 -2.86
CA ALA A 30 -11.37 -4.46 -3.13
C ALA A 30 -12.22 -5.70 -2.85
N ASN A 31 -13.54 -5.55 -2.88
CA ASN A 31 -14.42 -6.73 -2.88
C ASN A 31 -14.19 -7.56 -4.16
N ASP A 32 -14.06 -6.87 -5.29
CA ASP A 32 -13.60 -7.41 -6.56
C ASP A 32 -12.50 -6.48 -7.12
N PRO A 33 -11.21 -6.90 -7.10
CA PRO A 33 -10.10 -6.10 -7.63
C PRO A 33 -10.22 -5.74 -9.12
N THR A 34 -11.07 -6.44 -9.89
CA THR A 34 -11.30 -6.09 -11.30
C THR A 34 -12.09 -4.80 -11.49
N GLU A 35 -12.76 -4.31 -10.43
CA GLU A 35 -13.46 -3.03 -10.43
C GLU A 35 -12.51 -1.82 -10.37
N ILE A 36 -11.24 -2.03 -10.01
CA ILE A 36 -10.26 -0.95 -9.99
C ILE A 36 -9.83 -0.66 -11.42
N SER A 37 -10.24 0.50 -11.94
CA SER A 37 -10.01 0.83 -13.34
C SER A 37 -8.53 1.15 -13.62
N PRO A 38 -8.02 0.87 -14.83
CA PRO A 38 -6.68 1.30 -15.22
C PRO A 38 -6.48 2.82 -15.16
N GLN A 39 -7.54 3.62 -15.28
CA GLN A 39 -7.45 5.07 -15.16
C GLN A 39 -7.24 5.49 -13.70
N ASP A 40 -7.92 4.87 -12.76
CA ASP A 40 -7.76 5.16 -11.34
C ASP A 40 -6.33 4.81 -10.88
N ILE A 41 -5.79 3.68 -11.34
CA ILE A 41 -4.40 3.29 -11.08
C ILE A 41 -3.42 4.33 -11.65
N ARG A 42 -3.67 4.84 -12.86
CA ARG A 42 -2.85 5.91 -13.45
C ARG A 42 -2.92 7.19 -12.61
N ASN A 43 -4.11 7.60 -12.17
CA ASN A 43 -4.30 8.78 -11.33
C ASN A 43 -3.57 8.63 -9.99
N ALA A 44 -3.65 7.45 -9.37
CA ALA A 44 -2.96 7.14 -8.13
C ALA A 44 -1.44 7.22 -8.28
N LYS A 45 -0.88 6.65 -9.36
CA LYS A 45 0.56 6.73 -9.66
C LYS A 45 1.03 8.17 -9.87
N ILE A 46 0.28 8.96 -10.64
CA ILE A 46 0.56 10.40 -10.84
C ILE A 46 0.54 11.14 -9.51
N CYS A 47 -0.41 10.83 -8.62
CA CYS A 47 -0.47 11.42 -7.28
C CYS A 47 0.82 11.17 -6.50
N ILE A 48 1.30 9.92 -6.48
CA ILE A 48 2.50 9.53 -5.74
C ILE A 48 3.77 10.14 -6.36
N GLU A 49 3.87 10.18 -7.69
CA GLU A 49 5.00 10.80 -8.40
C GLU A 49 5.12 12.31 -8.13
N ASN A 50 4.03 12.97 -7.75
CA ASN A 50 3.97 14.41 -7.47
C ASN A 50 3.72 14.72 -5.99
N ALA A 51 3.82 13.71 -5.12
CA ALA A 51 3.61 13.84 -3.68
C ALA A 51 4.65 14.77 -3.02
N GLU A 52 4.27 15.48 -1.97
CA GLU A 52 5.16 16.39 -1.23
C GLU A 52 6.28 15.62 -0.51
N GLU A 53 6.02 14.36 -0.18
CA GLU A 53 6.98 13.41 0.37
C GLU A 53 8.16 13.19 -0.58
N ASN A 54 8.05 13.55 -1.87
CA ASN A 54 9.17 13.61 -2.81
C ASN A 54 9.92 12.28 -2.96
N PHE A 55 9.17 11.18 -3.09
CA PHE A 55 9.70 9.82 -3.17
C PHE A 55 10.74 9.63 -4.29
N GLN A 56 10.68 10.44 -5.36
CA GLN A 56 11.66 10.42 -6.45
C GLN A 56 13.11 10.69 -5.98
N ASN A 57 13.28 11.41 -4.87
CA ASN A 57 14.58 11.79 -4.33
C ASN A 57 15.00 10.94 -3.11
N LYS A 58 14.26 9.85 -2.85
CA LYS A 58 14.54 8.89 -1.78
C LYS A 58 14.93 7.54 -2.36
N ASP A 59 15.42 6.66 -1.50
CA ASP A 59 15.81 5.28 -1.81
C ASP A 59 15.09 4.33 -0.84
N ASP A 60 13.79 4.57 -0.66
CA ASP A 60 12.98 3.84 0.29
C ASP A 60 12.47 2.51 -0.30
N LEU A 61 12.20 1.56 0.58
CA LEU A 61 11.43 0.36 0.27
C LEU A 61 10.10 0.40 0.99
N GLY A 62 9.06 -0.05 0.31
CA GLY A 62 7.73 -0.03 0.89
C GLY A 62 6.69 -0.69 0.03
N PHE A 63 5.44 -0.37 0.31
CA PHE A 63 4.29 -0.89 -0.41
C PHE A 63 3.16 0.12 -0.45
N ILE A 64 2.28 -0.04 -1.41
CA ILE A 64 1.10 0.79 -1.62
C ILE A 64 -0.13 -0.11 -1.61
N ILE A 65 -1.16 0.30 -0.87
CA ILE A 65 -2.46 -0.34 -0.91
C ILE A 65 -3.45 0.64 -1.57
N MET A 66 -3.94 0.29 -2.75
CA MET A 66 -5.04 0.97 -3.41
C MET A 66 -6.35 0.30 -2.98
N HIS A 67 -6.95 0.83 -1.92
CA HIS A 67 -8.14 0.27 -1.30
C HIS A 67 -9.42 0.91 -1.85
N ARG A 68 -10.24 0.12 -2.56
CA ARG A 68 -11.57 0.50 -3.03
C ARG A 68 -12.61 0.34 -1.90
N CYS A 69 -13.15 1.47 -1.46
CA CYS A 69 -14.17 1.61 -0.42
C CYS A 69 -15.49 2.10 -1.03
N GLY A 70 -16.24 1.20 -1.66
CA GLY A 70 -17.42 1.58 -2.46
C GLY A 70 -16.97 2.31 -3.73
N GLU A 71 -17.46 3.53 -3.94
CA GLU A 71 -17.08 4.36 -5.10
C GLU A 71 -15.80 5.19 -4.88
N ASN A 72 -15.26 5.18 -3.65
CA ASN A 72 -14.09 5.97 -3.29
C ASN A 72 -12.85 5.11 -3.13
N TYR A 73 -11.69 5.74 -3.16
CA TYR A 73 -10.41 5.10 -2.89
C TYR A 73 -9.71 5.69 -1.68
N LEU A 74 -9.04 4.81 -0.94
CA LEU A 74 -7.93 5.16 -0.07
C LEU A 74 -6.65 4.62 -0.70
N LEU A 75 -5.63 5.46 -0.79
CA LEU A 75 -4.31 5.11 -1.31
C LEU A 75 -3.32 5.26 -0.16
N LEU A 76 -2.95 4.14 0.44
CA LEU A 76 -2.06 4.06 1.59
C LEU A 76 -0.65 3.85 1.05
N VAL A 77 0.21 4.85 1.16
CA VAL A 77 1.61 4.80 0.75
C VAL A 77 2.45 4.54 2.00
N CYS A 78 3.00 3.33 2.09
CA CYS A 78 3.75 2.88 3.26
C CYS A 78 5.24 2.73 2.92
N THR A 79 6.12 3.25 3.77
CA THR A 79 7.58 3.09 3.65
C THR A 79 8.16 2.56 4.95
N TRP A 80 9.19 1.71 4.83
CA TRP A 80 9.99 1.31 5.96
C TRP A 80 11.05 2.38 6.24
N GLN A 81 11.05 2.89 7.45
CA GLN A 81 11.97 3.93 7.92
C GLN A 81 12.62 3.48 9.22
N ASN A 82 13.76 4.10 9.56
CA ASN A 82 14.50 3.83 10.79
C ASN A 82 14.73 2.32 11.03
N GLU A 83 14.97 1.58 9.95
CA GLU A 83 15.06 0.12 9.88
C GLU A 83 13.76 -0.65 10.15
N ASN A 84 12.98 -0.35 11.19
CA ASN A 84 11.89 -1.22 11.65
C ASN A 84 10.53 -0.53 11.81
N GLU A 85 10.40 0.72 11.37
CA GLU A 85 9.17 1.50 11.52
C GLU A 85 8.41 1.58 10.20
N LEU A 86 7.10 1.38 10.28
CA LEU A 86 6.21 1.60 9.14
C LEU A 86 5.67 3.03 9.19
N TRP A 87 6.04 3.82 8.20
CA TRP A 87 5.56 5.19 8.02
C TRP A 87 4.50 5.21 6.92
N GLU A 88 3.45 5.99 7.12
CA GLU A 88 2.27 5.98 6.25
C GLU A 88 1.86 7.41 5.87
N SER A 89 1.57 7.58 4.57
CA SER A 89 0.80 8.72 4.06
C SER A 89 -0.45 8.19 3.37
N VAL A 90 -1.60 8.81 3.62
CA VAL A 90 -2.90 8.36 3.08
C VAL A 90 -3.46 9.43 2.17
N TYR A 91 -3.80 9.03 0.96
CA TYR A 91 -4.53 9.86 0.02
C TYR A 91 -5.94 9.32 -0.17
N TYR A 92 -6.88 10.19 -0.45
CA TYR A 92 -8.28 9.82 -0.69
C TYR A 92 -8.75 10.38 -2.02
N ASP A 93 -9.55 9.60 -2.75
CA ASP A 93 -10.25 10.06 -3.96
C ASP A 93 -11.74 9.72 -3.90
N GLY A 94 -12.59 10.74 -3.93
CA GLY A 94 -14.02 10.63 -4.18
C GLY A 94 -14.55 11.61 -5.25
N SER A 95 -13.65 12.29 -5.98
CA SER A 95 -14.01 13.30 -6.99
C SER A 95 -13.22 13.20 -8.30
N GLY A 96 -12.44 12.12 -8.47
CA GLY A 96 -11.59 11.83 -9.62
C GLY A 96 -10.13 12.29 -9.48
N LYS A 97 -9.74 12.78 -8.29
CA LYS A 97 -8.37 13.19 -7.95
C LYS A 97 -8.06 12.80 -6.52
N PHE A 98 -6.89 12.17 -6.33
CA PHE A 98 -6.33 11.88 -5.01
C PHE A 98 -5.85 13.16 -4.32
N GLU A 99 -6.25 13.30 -3.07
CA GLU A 99 -5.85 14.40 -2.17
C GLU A 99 -5.28 13.83 -0.88
N ILE A 100 -4.28 14.49 -0.32
CA ILE A 100 -3.68 14.10 0.97
C ILE A 100 -4.75 14.16 2.06
N TRP A 101 -4.89 13.09 2.82
CA TRP A 101 -5.70 13.11 4.03
C TRP A 101 -4.85 13.70 5.16
N ASP A 102 -5.05 14.98 5.45
CA ASP A 102 -4.41 15.62 6.61
C ASP A 102 -4.90 14.97 7.92
N ARG A 103 -3.96 14.34 8.62
CA ARG A 103 -4.16 13.57 9.85
C ARG A 103 -3.68 14.35 11.09
N ASN A 104 -3.94 15.64 11.16
CA ASN A 104 -3.65 16.51 12.31
C ASN A 104 -4.54 16.23 13.56
N LYS A 105 -4.57 14.99 14.07
CA LYS A 105 -5.28 14.60 15.30
C LYS A 105 -4.46 13.65 16.16
N THR A 106 -4.70 13.66 17.48
CA THR A 106 -3.99 12.81 18.46
C THR A 106 -4.33 11.32 18.34
N HIS A 107 -5.57 10.99 17.93
CA HIS A 107 -6.00 9.61 17.73
C HIS A 107 -6.55 9.46 16.32
N LEU A 108 -5.93 8.59 15.53
CA LEU A 108 -6.16 8.47 14.10
C LEU A 108 -6.46 7.02 13.73
N PRO A 109 -7.42 6.77 12.81
CA PRO A 109 -7.57 5.45 12.23
C PRO A 109 -6.31 5.13 11.41
N THR A 110 -5.74 3.95 11.58
CA THR A 110 -4.65 3.43 10.74
C THR A 110 -5.24 2.44 9.74
N TYR A 111 -4.97 1.16 9.91
CA TYR A 111 -5.42 0.10 9.01
C TYR A 111 -6.78 -0.46 9.43
N CYS A 112 -7.66 -0.67 8.45
CA CYS A 112 -8.82 -1.52 8.62
C CYS A 112 -8.43 -3.00 8.58
N VAL A 113 -9.35 -3.87 9.00
CA VAL A 113 -9.11 -5.32 9.13
C VAL A 113 -8.64 -5.98 7.82
N TRP A 114 -9.07 -5.47 6.66
CA TRP A 114 -8.67 -5.98 5.35
C TRP A 114 -7.24 -5.57 4.98
N GLU A 115 -6.88 -4.30 5.21
CA GLU A 115 -5.52 -3.79 4.99
C GLU A 115 -4.50 -4.50 5.89
N MET A 116 -4.92 -4.89 7.10
CA MET A 116 -4.06 -5.61 8.05
C MET A 116 -3.51 -6.94 7.50
N GLY A 117 -4.19 -7.61 6.57
CA GLY A 117 -3.66 -8.84 5.95
C GLY A 117 -2.37 -8.57 5.15
N ILE A 118 -2.40 -7.51 4.34
CA ILE A 118 -1.24 -7.05 3.56
C ILE A 118 -0.15 -6.53 4.50
N VAL A 119 -0.51 -5.65 5.45
CA VAL A 119 0.45 -5.06 6.41
C VAL A 119 1.14 -6.13 7.24
N TYR A 120 0.40 -7.16 7.68
CA TYR A 120 0.96 -8.27 8.42
C TYR A 120 1.95 -9.07 7.57
N HIS A 121 1.59 -9.43 6.33
CA HIS A 121 2.53 -10.09 5.41
C HIS A 121 3.80 -9.27 5.21
N GLU A 122 3.66 -7.98 4.91
CA GLU A 122 4.80 -7.08 4.70
C GLU A 122 5.68 -6.97 5.94
N SER A 123 5.08 -6.93 7.14
CA SER A 123 5.86 -6.95 8.39
C SER A 123 6.70 -8.22 8.56
N GLN A 124 6.16 -9.38 8.17
CA GLN A 124 6.90 -10.65 8.24
C GLN A 124 8.00 -10.70 7.18
N SER A 125 7.70 -10.27 5.96
CA SER A 125 8.66 -10.20 4.85
C SER A 125 9.81 -9.23 5.18
N TRP A 126 9.48 -8.05 5.69
CA TRP A 126 10.46 -7.05 6.12
C TRP A 126 11.32 -7.54 7.28
N LYS A 127 10.73 -8.24 8.26
CA LYS A 127 11.51 -8.86 9.34
C LYS A 127 12.53 -9.88 8.84
N LYS A 128 12.19 -10.66 7.81
CA LYS A 128 13.17 -11.58 7.16
C LYS A 128 14.29 -10.78 6.50
N TYR A 129 13.96 -9.72 5.76
CA TYR A 129 14.94 -8.84 5.14
C TYR A 129 15.89 -8.20 6.17
N LEU A 130 15.37 -7.70 7.30
CA LEU A 130 16.19 -7.15 8.39
C LEU A 130 17.14 -8.18 9.02
N GLY A 131 16.80 -9.47 8.97
CA GLY A 131 17.66 -10.55 9.45
C GLY A 131 18.68 -11.08 8.43
N SER A 132 18.70 -10.53 7.21
CA SER A 132 19.59 -10.93 6.11
C SER A 132 20.88 -10.10 6.07
N GLU A 133 21.74 -10.34 5.07
CA GLU A 133 22.90 -9.48 4.80
C GLU A 133 22.50 -8.11 4.21
N ARG A 134 21.22 -7.97 3.81
CA ARG A 134 20.63 -6.78 3.19
C ARG A 134 21.34 -6.37 1.89
N GLY A 135 21.90 -7.33 1.16
CA GLY A 135 22.48 -7.14 -0.17
C GLY A 135 21.42 -7.05 -1.26
N GLU A 136 21.86 -6.84 -2.50
CA GLU A 136 20.96 -6.72 -3.67
C GLU A 136 20.01 -7.92 -3.80
N LYS A 137 20.51 -9.13 -3.58
CA LYS A 137 19.72 -10.37 -3.62
C LYS A 137 18.63 -10.39 -2.54
N ASP A 138 18.95 -9.97 -1.32
CA ASP A 138 17.98 -9.94 -0.22
C ASP A 138 16.89 -8.89 -0.46
N GLN A 139 17.28 -7.75 -1.05
CA GLN A 139 16.35 -6.71 -1.44
C GLN A 139 15.43 -7.20 -2.57
N GLU A 140 15.96 -7.91 -3.57
CA GLU A 140 15.15 -8.54 -4.61
C GLU A 140 14.21 -9.61 -4.04
N GLU A 141 14.67 -10.42 -3.09
CA GLU A 141 13.82 -11.40 -2.40
C GLU A 141 12.66 -10.70 -1.67
N TYR A 142 12.93 -9.63 -0.93
CA TYR A 142 11.87 -8.82 -0.31
C TYR A 142 10.89 -8.29 -1.36
N LEU A 143 11.39 -7.65 -2.42
CA LEU A 143 10.56 -7.01 -3.46
C LEU A 143 9.71 -8.00 -4.27
N ASN A 144 10.10 -9.28 -4.31
CA ASN A 144 9.35 -10.33 -5.01
C ASN A 144 8.39 -11.13 -4.09
N ASP A 145 8.43 -10.91 -2.77
CA ASP A 145 7.57 -11.58 -1.80
C ASP A 145 6.24 -10.82 -1.62
N PHE A 146 5.24 -11.16 -2.45
CA PHE A 146 3.92 -10.52 -2.45
C PHE A 146 2.87 -11.33 -1.68
N PHE A 147 1.93 -10.60 -1.08
CA PHE A 147 0.67 -11.18 -0.59
C PHE A 147 -0.40 -11.21 -1.68
N GLU A 148 -1.11 -12.33 -1.81
CA GLU A 148 -2.32 -12.46 -2.62
C GLU A 148 -3.32 -13.33 -1.87
N GLY A 149 -4.57 -12.88 -1.79
CA GLY A 149 -5.63 -13.68 -1.17
C GLY A 149 -6.77 -12.88 -0.55
N GLU A 150 -7.73 -13.62 -0.02
CA GLU A 150 -8.85 -13.08 0.74
C GLU A 150 -8.40 -12.57 2.11
N VAL A 151 -8.98 -11.45 2.53
CA VAL A 151 -8.78 -10.76 3.83
C VAL A 151 -10.10 -10.33 4.44
#